data_AF-A0A2V7S6J4-F1
#
_entry.id   AF-A0A2V7S6J4-F1
#
_cell.length_a   1.000
_cell.length_b   1.000
_cell.length_c   1.000
_cell.angle_alpha   90.00
_cell.angle_beta   90.00
_cell.angle_gamma   90.00
#
_symmetry.space_group_name_H-M   'P 1'
#
loop_
_entity.id
_entity.type
_entity.pdbx_description
1 polymer ?
#
loop_
_entity_poly.entity_id
_entity_poly.type
_entity_poly.pdbx_seq_one_letter_code
_entity_poly.pdbx_strand_id
1 'polypeptide(L)'
;MMKTLMIGLGTLMLVALTRPALAQRCLSFRPPNPEMRRKYNFGAGVESDWTPGSRYQGVSPLAPAAIWEGENLEVDPPRRLVQSFRALWSEDVKREGTSRVTWEIEPVGDSCRLTVTHDQLREDA
;
A
#
# COMPACT_ATOMS: atom_id res chain seq x y z
N MET A 1 -7.03 -11.05 19.54
CA MET A 1 -6.42 -12.16 18.77
C MET A 1 -6.96 -12.05 17.35
N MET A 2 -6.27 -11.34 16.46
CA MET A 2 -6.82 -10.94 15.16
C MET A 2 -5.98 -11.59 14.07
N LYS A 3 -6.48 -12.72 13.55
CA LYS A 3 -5.98 -13.33 12.33
C LYS A 3 -6.58 -12.54 11.17
N THR A 4 -5.76 -11.78 10.46
CA THR A 4 -6.11 -11.25 9.14
C THR A 4 -5.00 -11.65 8.19
N LEU A 5 -5.16 -12.87 7.66
CA LEU A 5 -4.43 -13.40 6.51
C LEU A 5 -5.13 -12.82 5.29
N MET A 6 -4.53 -11.84 4.60
CA MET A 6 -5.04 -11.33 3.32
C MET A 6 -4.25 -11.97 2.19
N ILE A 7 -4.67 -13.18 1.81
CA ILE A 7 -4.43 -13.72 0.47
C ILE A 7 -5.80 -13.61 -0.20
N GLY A 8 -6.01 -12.61 -1.03
CA GLY A 8 -7.30 -12.36 -1.66
C GLY A 8 -7.11 -12.02 -3.12
N LEU A 9 -7.38 -13.01 -3.99
CA LEU A 9 -7.73 -12.79 -5.38
C LEU A 9 -8.77 -11.66 -5.48
N GLY A 10 -8.53 -10.66 -6.33
CA GLY A 10 -9.53 -9.71 -6.81
C GLY A 10 -10.32 -8.87 -5.78
N THR A 11 -9.77 -8.57 -4.60
CA THR A 11 -10.56 -7.98 -3.51
C THR A 11 -10.31 -6.48 -3.32
N LEU A 12 -11.32 -5.66 -3.65
CA LEU A 12 -11.47 -4.28 -3.19
C LEU A 12 -11.46 -4.25 -1.65
N MET A 13 -10.41 -3.71 -1.04
CA MET A 13 -10.33 -3.57 0.42
C MET A 13 -10.83 -2.18 0.83
N LEU A 14 -12.07 -2.09 1.30
CA LEU A 14 -12.65 -0.86 1.84
C LEU A 14 -12.30 -0.74 3.34
N VAL A 15 -11.42 0.19 3.70
CA VAL A 15 -11.10 0.48 5.11
C VAL A 15 -11.79 1.79 5.50
N ALA A 16 -12.87 1.71 6.28
CA ALA A 16 -13.52 2.87 6.88
C ALA A 16 -12.82 3.27 8.18
N LEU A 17 -12.21 4.47 8.23
CA LEU A 17 -11.50 4.96 9.41
C LEU A 17 -12.35 5.99 10.17
N THR A 18 -12.90 5.58 11.30
CA THR A 18 -13.91 6.32 12.08
C THR A 18 -13.33 7.37 13.06
N ARG A 19 -12.11 7.89 12.84
CA ARG A 19 -11.53 8.93 13.70
C ARG A 19 -10.83 10.06 12.91
N PRO A 20 -11.13 11.34 13.18
CA PRO A 20 -10.64 12.48 12.40
C PRO A 20 -9.11 12.70 12.48
N ALA A 21 -8.46 12.35 13.59
CA ALA A 21 -6.99 12.40 13.70
C ALA A 21 -6.28 11.26 12.92
N LEU A 22 -7.00 10.20 12.54
CA LEU A 22 -6.52 9.15 11.64
C LEU A 22 -6.72 9.54 10.17
N ALA A 23 -7.77 10.30 9.85
CA ALA A 23 -7.98 10.87 8.52
C ALA A 23 -6.77 11.74 8.09
N GLN A 24 -6.24 12.60 8.97
CA GLN A 24 -5.00 13.39 8.73
C GLN A 24 -3.78 12.53 8.35
N ARG A 25 -3.74 11.26 8.79
CA ARG A 25 -2.65 10.29 8.54
C ARG A 25 -2.89 9.45 7.28
N CYS A 26 -4.13 9.38 6.78
CA CYS A 26 -4.45 8.86 5.46
C CYS A 26 -4.09 9.87 4.36
N LEU A 27 -4.19 11.17 4.65
CA LEU A 27 -3.95 12.25 3.68
C LEU A 27 -2.49 12.36 3.21
N SER A 28 -1.56 11.62 3.79
CA SER A 28 -0.16 11.68 3.40
C SER A 28 0.39 10.28 3.16
N PHE A 29 0.44 9.89 1.87
CA PHE A 29 1.16 8.70 1.43
C PHE A 29 2.61 8.69 1.96
N ARG A 30 3.18 9.87 2.19
CA ARG A 30 4.39 10.08 2.99
C ARG A 30 4.04 10.42 4.45
N PRO A 31 4.01 9.47 5.40
CA PRO A 31 3.77 9.84 6.78
C PRO A 31 4.93 10.70 7.31
N PRO A 32 4.66 11.69 8.18
CA PRO A 32 5.71 12.49 8.81
C PRO A 32 6.61 11.68 9.75
N ASN A 33 6.19 10.47 10.16
CA ASN A 33 6.98 9.52 10.92
C ASN A 33 6.96 8.13 10.24
N PRO A 34 8.12 7.59 9.80
CA PRO A 34 8.24 6.27 9.17
C PRO A 34 7.67 5.10 9.99
N GLU A 35 7.68 5.18 11.32
CA GLU A 35 7.14 4.14 12.20
C GLU A 35 5.62 3.99 12.08
N MET A 36 4.92 5.04 11.65
CA MET A 36 3.46 4.99 11.52
C MET A 36 3.01 3.98 10.45
N ARG A 37 3.75 3.82 9.35
CA ARG A 37 3.45 2.83 8.31
C ARG A 37 3.56 1.41 8.85
N ARG A 38 4.56 1.12 9.68
CA ARG A 38 4.80 -0.22 10.25
C ARG A 38 3.58 -0.74 11.02
N LYS A 39 2.89 0.15 11.75
CA LYS A 39 1.69 -0.20 12.52
C LYS A 39 0.55 -0.78 11.68
N TYR A 40 0.43 -0.33 10.42
CA TYR A 40 -0.69 -0.70 9.53
C TYR A 40 -0.27 -1.62 8.39
N ASN A 41 1.00 -2.04 8.38
CA ASN A 41 1.59 -2.81 7.29
C ASN A 41 2.42 -3.99 7.84
N PHE A 42 1.88 -4.68 8.85
CA PHE A 42 2.48 -5.88 9.45
C PHE A 42 3.96 -5.71 9.89
N GLY A 43 4.34 -4.51 10.36
CA GLY A 43 5.71 -4.20 10.79
C GLY A 43 6.63 -3.68 9.69
N ALA A 44 6.22 -3.76 8.42
CA ALA A 44 7.00 -3.28 7.28
C ALA A 44 6.85 -1.77 7.08
N GLY A 45 8.00 -1.08 6.97
CA GLY A 45 8.10 0.30 6.53
C GLY A 45 8.05 0.40 5.01
N VAL A 46 7.92 1.61 4.49
CA VAL A 46 8.07 1.90 3.07
C VAL A 46 9.14 2.97 2.90
N GLU A 47 10.13 2.68 2.06
CA GLU A 47 11.17 3.62 1.65
C GLU A 47 10.84 4.12 0.24
N SER A 48 10.73 5.44 0.08
CA SER A 48 10.46 6.10 -1.20
C SER A 48 10.67 7.62 -1.09
N ASP A 49 10.97 8.26 -2.21
CA ASP A 49 10.96 9.73 -2.34
C ASP A 49 9.54 10.30 -2.46
N TRP A 50 8.55 9.44 -2.75
CA TRP A 50 7.14 9.81 -2.92
C TRP A 50 6.92 10.84 -4.03
N THR A 51 7.64 10.69 -5.13
CA THR A 51 7.43 11.47 -6.36
C THR A 51 7.02 10.54 -7.51
N PRO A 52 6.31 11.04 -8.54
CA PRO A 52 6.08 10.26 -9.75
C PRO A 52 7.41 9.76 -10.34
N GLY A 53 7.45 8.48 -10.72
CA GLY A 53 8.64 7.80 -11.22
C GLY A 53 9.62 7.30 -10.15
N SER A 54 9.46 7.68 -8.87
CA SER A 54 10.38 7.21 -7.83
C SER A 54 10.13 5.73 -7.50
N ARG A 55 11.22 4.97 -7.32
CA ARG A 55 11.15 3.63 -6.75
C ARG A 55 10.60 3.66 -5.32
N TYR A 56 9.93 2.59 -4.92
CA TYR A 56 9.60 2.32 -3.52
C TYR A 56 9.85 0.86 -3.15
N GLN A 57 10.12 0.62 -1.86
CA GLN A 57 10.35 -0.72 -1.32
C GLN A 57 9.68 -0.91 0.04
N GLY A 58 9.13 -2.11 0.25
CA GLY A 58 8.66 -2.57 1.55
C GLY A 58 9.79 -3.20 2.34
N VAL A 59 10.24 -2.55 3.41
CA VAL A 59 11.37 -3.02 4.23
C VAL A 59 10.92 -3.39 5.64
N SER A 60 11.42 -4.50 6.17
CA SER A 60 11.09 -4.97 7.52
C SER A 60 12.35 -5.34 8.27
N PRO A 61 12.50 -5.00 9.56
CA PRO A 61 13.64 -5.45 10.35
C PRO A 61 13.60 -6.96 10.61
N LEU A 62 12.45 -7.61 10.33
CA LEU A 62 12.28 -9.06 10.43
C LEU A 62 12.61 -9.80 9.13
N ALA A 63 12.93 -9.09 8.05
CA ALA A 63 13.27 -9.67 6.76
C ALA A 63 14.67 -9.20 6.34
N PRO A 64 15.52 -10.09 5.80
CA PRO A 64 16.87 -9.71 5.37
C PRO A 64 16.88 -8.87 4.08
N ALA A 65 15.75 -8.78 3.37
CA ALA A 65 15.59 -8.06 2.11
C ALA A 65 14.19 -7.44 2.00
N ALA A 66 13.99 -6.61 0.97
CA ALA A 66 12.68 -6.04 0.67
C ALA A 66 11.62 -7.13 0.41
N ILE A 67 10.42 -6.91 0.95
CA ILE A 67 9.28 -7.84 0.87
C ILE A 67 8.49 -7.60 -0.43
N TRP A 68 8.43 -6.35 -0.88
CA TRP A 68 7.91 -5.95 -2.19
C TRP A 68 8.64 -4.71 -2.68
N GLU A 69 8.49 -4.43 -3.96
CA GLU A 69 9.01 -3.22 -4.58
C GLU A 69 8.08 -2.73 -5.70
N GLY A 70 8.36 -1.53 -6.17
CA GLY A 70 7.73 -1.00 -7.37
C GLY A 70 8.12 0.45 -7.63
N GLU A 71 7.33 1.11 -8.46
CA GLU A 71 7.47 2.50 -8.86
C GLU A 71 6.18 3.26 -8.55
N ASN A 72 6.31 4.50 -8.09
CA ASN A 72 5.18 5.41 -7.93
C ASN A 72 4.79 5.97 -9.30
N LEU A 73 3.74 5.42 -9.91
CA LEU A 73 3.26 5.82 -11.24
C LEU A 73 2.51 7.17 -11.19
N GLU A 74 1.75 7.39 -10.12
CA GLU A 74 1.00 8.63 -9.89
C GLU A 74 1.05 8.98 -8.40
N VAL A 75 1.31 10.24 -8.06
CA VAL A 75 1.31 10.75 -6.69
C VAL A 75 0.55 12.07 -6.63
N ASP A 76 -0.73 12.02 -6.26
CA ASP A 76 -1.60 13.20 -6.05
C ASP A 76 -2.10 13.24 -4.60
N PRO A 77 -1.27 13.69 -3.64
CA PRO A 77 -1.69 13.75 -2.25
C PRO A 77 -2.74 14.85 -2.04
N PRO A 78 -3.78 14.62 -1.21
CA PRO A 78 -4.03 13.42 -0.43
C PRO A 78 -4.91 12.37 -1.12
N ARG A 79 -5.28 12.57 -2.37
CA ARG A 79 -6.42 11.91 -3.01
C ARG A 79 -6.07 10.58 -3.65
N ARG A 80 -4.89 10.47 -4.26
CA ARG A 80 -4.57 9.33 -5.12
C ARG A 80 -3.10 8.97 -5.14
N LEU A 81 -2.83 7.67 -5.11
CA LEU A 81 -1.50 7.08 -5.31
C LEU A 81 -1.67 5.85 -6.19
N VAL A 82 -0.93 5.79 -7.28
CA VAL A 82 -0.86 4.61 -8.14
C VAL A 82 0.57 4.09 -8.13
N GLN A 83 0.72 2.80 -7.87
CA GLN A 83 2.01 2.13 -7.77
C GLN A 83 2.02 0.86 -8.61
N SER A 84 3.13 0.60 -9.31
CA SER A 84 3.41 -0.77 -9.72
C SER A 84 3.79 -1.61 -8.49
N PHE A 85 3.48 -2.89 -8.47
CA PHE A 85 3.69 -3.74 -7.30
C PHE A 85 4.28 -5.09 -7.72
N ARG A 86 5.45 -5.43 -7.16
CA ARG A 86 6.10 -6.72 -7.32
C ARG A 86 6.39 -7.34 -5.95
N ALA A 87 5.80 -8.49 -5.68
CA ALA A 87 6.05 -9.27 -4.47
C ALA A 87 7.40 -9.99 -4.55
N LEU A 88 8.16 -10.00 -3.45
CA LEU A 88 9.52 -10.55 -3.39
C LEU A 88 9.73 -11.65 -2.34
N TRP A 89 8.69 -12.00 -1.56
CA TRP A 89 8.84 -12.85 -0.38
C TRP A 89 8.99 -14.36 -0.65
N SER A 90 8.73 -14.83 -1.88
CA SER A 90 9.02 -16.19 -2.32
C SER A 90 9.19 -16.26 -3.84
N GLU A 91 9.82 -17.32 -4.35
CA GLU A 91 9.94 -17.51 -5.81
C GLU A 91 8.58 -17.71 -6.49
N ASP A 92 7.62 -18.31 -5.79
CA ASP A 92 6.27 -18.51 -6.31
C ASP A 92 5.55 -17.19 -6.55
N VAL A 93 5.62 -16.25 -5.61
CA VAL A 93 4.99 -14.93 -5.79
C VAL A 93 5.75 -14.03 -6.75
N LYS A 94 7.08 -14.20 -6.87
CA LYS A 94 7.86 -13.47 -7.88
C LYS A 94 7.42 -13.84 -9.30
N ARG A 95 6.97 -15.09 -9.52
CA ARG A 95 6.44 -15.54 -10.83
C ARG A 95 5.10 -14.91 -11.20
N GLU A 96 4.36 -14.37 -10.23
CA GLU A 96 3.14 -13.57 -10.53
C GLU A 96 3.45 -12.26 -11.24
N GLY A 97 4.71 -11.81 -11.20
CA GLY A 97 5.16 -10.64 -11.94
C GLY A 97 4.74 -9.31 -11.29
N THR A 98 4.70 -8.27 -12.12
CA THR A 98 4.37 -6.91 -11.69
C THR A 98 2.91 -6.64 -11.95
N SER A 99 2.23 -6.12 -10.93
CA SER A 99 0.83 -5.71 -10.94
C SER A 99 0.71 -4.23 -10.60
N ARG A 100 -0.51 -3.71 -10.42
CA ARG A 100 -0.73 -2.31 -10.05
C ARG A 100 -1.67 -2.19 -8.86
N VAL A 101 -1.30 -1.31 -7.93
CA VAL A 101 -2.11 -0.95 -6.77
C VAL A 101 -2.46 0.53 -6.86
N THR A 102 -3.75 0.82 -6.83
CA THR A 102 -4.32 2.15 -6.82
C THR A 102 -4.98 2.41 -5.47
N TRP A 103 -4.61 3.51 -4.84
CA TRP A 103 -5.16 4.00 -3.59
C TRP A 103 -5.92 5.29 -3.87
N GLU A 104 -7.18 5.36 -3.47
CA GLU A 104 -8.04 6.52 -3.65
C GLU A 104 -8.68 6.91 -2.33
N ILE A 105 -8.63 8.20 -2.01
CA ILE A 105 -9.13 8.77 -0.76
C ILE A 105 -10.17 9.83 -1.07
N GLU A 106 -11.39 9.57 -0.61
CA GLU A 106 -12.52 10.48 -0.74
C GLU A 106 -12.91 11.01 0.64
N PRO A 107 -12.97 12.34 0.86
CA PRO A 107 -13.53 12.90 2.08
C PRO A 107 -15.02 12.56 2.23
N VAL A 108 -15.44 12.15 3.43
CA VAL A 108 -16.84 11.85 3.76
C VAL A 108 -17.16 12.47 5.12
N GLY A 109 -17.72 13.68 5.13
CA GLY A 109 -18.00 14.44 6.36
C GLY A 109 -16.72 14.74 7.13
N ASP A 110 -16.64 14.27 8.38
CA ASP A 110 -15.46 14.35 9.26
C ASP A 110 -14.55 13.11 9.16
N SER A 111 -14.79 12.23 8.18
CA SER A 111 -14.07 10.99 7.91
C SER A 111 -13.57 10.93 6.45
N CYS A 112 -12.97 9.82 6.06
CA CYS A 112 -12.56 9.54 4.70
C CYS A 112 -12.85 8.08 4.32
N ARG A 113 -13.17 7.87 3.05
CA ARG A 113 -13.24 6.55 2.41
C ARG A 113 -11.92 6.27 1.71
N LEU A 114 -11.29 5.15 2.05
CA LEU A 114 -10.13 4.63 1.35
C LEU A 114 -10.57 3.46 0.46
N THR A 115 -10.39 3.61 -0.85
CA THR A 115 -10.57 2.57 -1.86
C THR A 115 -9.19 2.08 -2.28
N VAL A 116 -8.97 0.76 -2.21
CA VAL A 116 -7.74 0.14 -2.68
C VAL A 116 -8.08 -0.86 -3.78
N THR A 117 -7.58 -0.59 -4.99
CA THR A 117 -7.78 -1.43 -6.17
C THR A 117 -6.46 -2.07 -6.55
N HIS A 118 -6.43 -3.40 -6.58
CA HIS A 118 -5.29 -4.19 -7.06
C HIS A 118 -5.67 -4.84 -8.38
N ASP A 119 -5.07 -4.37 -9.47
CA ASP A 119 -5.33 -4.83 -10.83
C ASP A 119 -4.03 -5.15 -11.58
N GLN A 120 -4.14 -5.48 -12.87
CA GLN A 120 -3.02 -5.94 -13.70
C GLN A 120 -2.28 -7.14 -13.09
N LEU A 121 -3.02 -7.99 -12.39
CA LEU A 121 -2.54 -9.30 -11.95
C LEU A 121 -2.35 -10.19 -13.20
N ARG A 122 -1.48 -11.19 -13.09
CA ARG A 122 -1.27 -12.18 -14.14
C ARG A 122 -2.62 -12.80 -14.56
N GLU A 123 -2.83 -12.97 -15.86
CA GLU A 123 -3.96 -13.77 -16.37
C GLU A 123 -3.82 -15.18 -15.76
N ASP A 124 -4.86 -15.67 -15.08
CA ASP A 124 -4.90 -16.90 -14.26
C ASP A 124 -4.33 -16.81 -12.82
N ALA A 125 -4.30 -15.62 -12.22
CA ALA A 125 -4.05 -15.42 -10.78
C ALA A 125 -5.32 -15.56 -9.92
#